data_AF-A0A3B3QVA0-F1
#
_entry.id   AF-A0A3B3QVA0-F1
#
_cell.length_a   1.000
_cell.length_b   1.000
_cell.length_c   1.000
_cell.angle_alpha   90.00
_cell.angle_beta   90.00
_cell.angle_gamma   90.00
#
_symmetry.space_group_name_H-M   'P 1'
#
loop_
_entity.id
_entity.type
_entity.pdbx_description
1 polymer ?
#
loop_
_entity_poly.entity_id
_entity_poly.type
_entity_poly.pdbx_seq_one_letter_code
_entity_poly.pdbx_strand_id
1 'polypeptide(L)'
;KDSTMRRYTISNAINLMETCKGKASPLELRGPYDIANLGLLFGLSEGDAKAAVSTNCRAVLLHGETRKTALGIIHTTKRMLPAAEGQDEDREPPVSKKAKVHTV
;
A
#
# COMPACT_ATOMS: atom_id res chain seq x y z
N LYS A 1 9.40 -26.84 -24.86
CA LYS A 1 8.70 -25.61 -24.42
C LYS A 1 9.61 -24.84 -23.46
N ASP A 2 10.18 -23.75 -23.96
CA ASP A 2 10.84 -22.64 -23.26
C ASP A 2 11.98 -22.91 -22.25
N SER A 3 13.01 -23.64 -22.69
CA SER A 3 14.29 -23.74 -21.95
C SER A 3 14.98 -22.38 -21.77
N THR A 4 14.82 -21.49 -22.76
CA THR A 4 15.49 -20.19 -22.78
C THR A 4 14.85 -19.21 -21.80
N MET A 5 13.52 -19.06 -21.77
CA MET A 5 12.86 -18.21 -20.76
C MET A 5 13.09 -18.69 -19.33
N ARG A 6 13.17 -20.01 -19.10
CA ARG A 6 13.50 -20.54 -17.76
C ARG A 6 14.89 -20.12 -17.31
N ARG A 7 15.88 -20.22 -18.20
CA ARG A 7 17.26 -19.75 -17.92
C ARG A 7 17.29 -18.26 -17.61
N TYR A 8 16.64 -17.43 -18.42
CA TYR A 8 16.58 -15.99 -18.17
C TYR A 8 15.89 -15.63 -16.85
N THR A 9 14.78 -16.30 -16.53
CA THR A 9 14.06 -16.05 -15.27
C THR A 9 14.95 -16.36 -14.06
N ILE A 10 15.67 -17.48 -14.10
CA ILE A 10 16.58 -17.89 -13.02
C ILE A 10 17.77 -16.93 -12.93
N SER A 11 18.44 -16.63 -14.05
CA SER A 11 19.58 -15.72 -14.07
C SER A 11 19.23 -14.32 -13.56
N ASN A 12 18.08 -13.78 -13.96
CA ASN A 12 17.62 -12.46 -13.51
C ASN A 12 17.31 -12.45 -12.01
N ALA A 13 16.68 -13.52 -11.50
CA ALA A 13 16.38 -13.64 -10.07
C ALA A 13 17.65 -13.76 -9.21
N ILE A 14 18.65 -14.52 -9.66
CA ILE A 14 19.94 -14.66 -8.99
C ILE A 14 20.68 -13.31 -8.98
N ASN A 15 20.78 -12.64 -10.13
CA ASN A 15 21.43 -11.32 -10.23
C ASN A 15 20.76 -10.28 -9.31
N LEU A 16 19.43 -10.31 -9.22
CA LEU A 16 18.67 -9.43 -8.32
C LEU A 16 18.98 -9.74 -6.85
N MET A 17 19.00 -11.02 -6.47
CA MET A 17 19.35 -11.44 -5.09
C MET A 17 20.80 -11.09 -4.73
N GLU A 18 21.75 -11.24 -5.65
CA GLU A 18 23.16 -10.90 -5.42
C GLU A 18 23.35 -9.39 -5.26
N THR A 19 22.74 -8.61 -6.14
CA THR A 19 22.81 -7.14 -6.13
C THR A 19 22.16 -6.58 -4.88
N CYS A 20 20.95 -7.07 -4.54
CA CYS A 20 20.19 -6.57 -3.42
C CYS A 20 20.52 -7.30 -2.10
N LYS A 21 21.29 -8.40 -2.08
CA LYS A 21 21.52 -9.21 -0.85
C LYS A 21 20.25 -9.55 -0.04
N GLY A 22 19.10 -9.64 -0.72
CA GLY A 22 17.78 -9.80 -0.07
C GLY A 22 17.32 -8.61 0.78
N LYS A 23 17.95 -7.44 0.67
CA LYS A 23 17.62 -6.19 1.34
C LYS A 23 17.64 -5.05 0.32
N ALA A 24 16.54 -4.32 0.16
CA ALA A 24 16.64 -3.03 -0.53
C ALA A 24 17.70 -2.19 0.21
N SER A 25 18.73 -1.72 -0.49
CA SER A 25 19.74 -0.91 0.19
C SER A 25 19.06 0.38 0.66
N PRO A 26 19.21 0.81 1.92
CA PRO A 26 18.48 1.98 2.43
C PRO A 26 18.73 3.25 1.62
N LEU A 27 19.86 3.32 0.91
CA LEU A 27 20.29 4.44 0.06
C LEU A 27 19.60 4.46 -1.32
N GLU A 28 18.95 3.37 -1.73
CA GLU A 28 18.22 3.30 -3.01
C GLU A 28 16.80 3.87 -2.91
N LEU A 29 16.27 4.04 -1.69
CA LEU A 29 14.96 4.64 -1.48
C LEU A 29 15.00 6.15 -1.79
N ARG A 30 14.00 6.64 -2.53
CA ARG A 30 13.83 8.05 -2.86
C ARG A 30 12.52 8.57 -2.31
N GLY A 31 12.42 9.89 -2.14
CA GLY A 31 11.18 10.52 -1.72
C GLY A 31 10.06 10.31 -2.74
N PRO A 32 8.77 10.35 -2.33
CA PRO A 32 7.66 10.16 -3.25
C PRO A 32 7.63 11.19 -4.39
N TYR A 33 8.09 12.41 -4.13
CA TYR A 33 8.23 13.45 -5.16
C TYR A 33 9.37 13.19 -6.12
N ASP A 34 10.50 12.64 -5.66
CA ASP A 34 11.60 12.26 -6.54
C ASP A 34 11.12 11.22 -7.56
N ILE A 35 10.34 10.23 -7.10
CA ILE A 35 9.76 9.21 -7.97
C ILE A 35 8.69 9.79 -8.89
N ALA A 36 7.83 10.69 -8.40
CA ALA A 36 6.85 11.38 -9.26
C ALA A 36 7.55 12.20 -10.36
N ASN A 37 8.66 12.85 -10.04
CA ASN A 37 9.46 13.60 -11.02
C ASN A 37 10.08 12.68 -12.08
N LEU A 38 10.43 11.42 -11.75
CA LEU A 38 10.82 10.43 -12.76
C LEU A 38 9.67 10.12 -13.73
N GLY A 39 8.42 10.14 -13.26
CA GLY A 39 7.24 10.00 -14.12
C GLY A 39 7.16 11.08 -15.20
N LEU A 40 7.51 12.32 -14.87
CA LEU A 40 7.63 13.41 -15.85
C LEU A 40 8.71 13.11 -16.89
N LEU A 41 9.88 12.60 -16.47
CA LEU A 41 10.95 12.18 -17.39
C LEU A 41 10.51 11.03 -18.31
N PHE A 42 9.60 10.17 -17.85
CA PHE A 42 9.00 9.09 -18.64
C PHE A 42 7.79 9.54 -19.49
N GLY A 43 7.49 10.84 -19.53
CA GLY A 43 6.47 11.41 -20.40
C GLY A 43 5.04 11.38 -19.82
N LEU A 44 4.89 11.12 -18.52
CA LEU A 44 3.60 11.32 -17.84
C LEU A 44 3.34 12.81 -17.63
N SER A 45 2.06 13.19 -17.58
CA SER A 45 1.68 14.51 -17.09
C SER A 45 2.01 14.61 -15.59
N GLU A 46 2.14 15.83 -15.06
CA GLU A 46 2.41 16.03 -13.63
C GLU A 46 1.31 15.39 -12.74
N GLY A 47 0.06 15.51 -13.18
CA GLY A 47 -1.08 14.89 -12.50
C GLY A 47 -0.98 13.36 -12.52
N ASP A 48 -0.71 12.77 -13.68
CA ASP A 48 -0.62 11.31 -13.82
C ASP A 48 0.58 10.74 -13.08
N ALA A 49 1.72 11.44 -13.08
CA ALA A 49 2.92 11.04 -12.36
C ALA A 49 2.69 11.00 -10.84
N LYS A 50 1.99 12.01 -10.30
CA LYS A 50 1.58 12.03 -8.88
C LYS A 50 0.53 10.95 -8.58
N ALA A 51 -0.44 10.75 -9.46
CA ALA A 51 -1.47 9.72 -9.30
C ALA A 51 -0.87 8.30 -9.33
N ALA A 52 0.14 8.08 -10.17
CA ALA A 52 0.84 6.80 -10.32
C ALA A 52 1.48 6.31 -9.02
N VAL A 53 1.98 7.22 -8.17
CA VAL A 53 2.58 6.88 -6.86
C VAL A 53 1.60 6.99 -5.69
N SER A 54 0.36 7.44 -5.92
CA SER A 54 -0.64 7.69 -4.86
C SER A 54 -1.96 6.95 -5.09
N THR A 55 -2.92 7.58 -5.76
CA THR A 55 -4.29 7.09 -5.95
C THR A 55 -4.33 5.76 -6.70
N ASN A 56 -3.47 5.59 -7.71
CA ASN A 56 -3.44 4.38 -8.51
C ASN A 56 -2.91 3.20 -7.70
N CYS A 57 -1.85 3.41 -6.90
CA CYS A 57 -1.39 2.40 -5.95
C CYS A 57 -2.48 2.01 -4.95
N ARG A 58 -3.22 2.99 -4.40
CA ARG A 58 -4.34 2.72 -3.50
C ARG A 58 -5.46 1.92 -4.19
N ALA A 59 -5.78 2.23 -5.44
CA ALA A 59 -6.78 1.50 -6.21
C ALA A 59 -6.36 0.04 -6.45
N VAL A 60 -5.08 -0.20 -6.76
CA VAL A 60 -4.52 -1.56 -6.91
C VAL A 60 -4.62 -2.35 -5.60
N LEU A 61 -4.25 -1.74 -4.47
CA LEU A 61 -4.38 -2.38 -3.15
C LEU A 61 -5.84 -2.75 -2.86
N LEU A 62 -6.77 -1.82 -3.09
CA LEU A 62 -8.19 -2.03 -2.85
C LEU A 62 -8.77 -3.12 -3.76
N HIS A 63 -8.37 -3.12 -5.04
CA HIS A 63 -8.73 -4.17 -5.97
C HIS A 63 -8.19 -5.53 -5.52
N GLY A 64 -6.96 -5.57 -5.00
CA GLY A 64 -6.41 -6.77 -4.36
C GLY A 64 -7.29 -7.31 -3.23
N GLU A 65 -7.78 -6.42 -2.36
CA GLU A 65 -8.71 -6.80 -1.28
C GLU A 65 -10.06 -7.29 -1.81
N THR A 66 -10.61 -6.66 -2.86
CA THR A 66 -11.87 -7.12 -3.48
C THR A 66 -11.80 -8.55 -4.04
N ARG A 67 -10.60 -9.03 -4.42
CA ARG A 67 -10.40 -10.40 -4.90
C ARG A 67 -10.38 -11.43 -3.78
N LYS A 68 -10.04 -11.00 -2.55
CA LYS A 68 -10.07 -11.86 -1.35
C LYS A 68 -11.49 -12.01 -0.82
N THR A 69 -12.30 -10.96 -0.97
CA THR A 69 -13.72 -10.98 -0.65
C THR A 69 -14.53 -11.37 -1.89
N ALA A 70 -15.85 -11.55 -1.77
CA ALA A 70 -16.72 -11.86 -2.91
C ALA A 70 -16.96 -10.61 -3.79
N LEU A 71 -15.89 -9.99 -4.29
CA LEU A 71 -15.87 -8.79 -5.13
C LEU A 71 -16.41 -7.50 -4.46
N GLY A 72 -16.72 -7.53 -3.16
CA GLY A 72 -17.13 -6.37 -2.36
C GLY A 72 -16.18 -6.12 -1.18
N ILE A 73 -15.80 -4.88 -0.89
CA ILE A 73 -14.90 -4.57 0.23
C ILE A 73 -15.68 -4.57 1.54
N ILE A 74 -15.29 -5.40 2.51
CA ILE A 74 -15.71 -5.27 3.92
C ILE A 74 -14.46 -5.37 4.80
N HIS A 75 -14.10 -4.25 5.42
CA HIS A 75 -12.98 -4.12 6.33
C HIS A 75 -13.52 -4.14 7.76
N THR A 76 -13.10 -5.09 8.60
CA THR A 76 -13.50 -5.15 10.02
C THR A 76 -12.29 -4.94 10.92
N THR A 77 -12.40 -3.95 11.80
CA THR A 77 -11.42 -3.70 12.85
C THR A 77 -11.79 -4.49 14.09
N LYS A 78 -10.77 -4.99 14.78
CA LYS A 78 -10.85 -5.72 16.04
C LYS A 78 -11.83 -5.06 17.03
N ARG A 79 -12.73 -5.85 17.61
CA ARG A 79 -13.42 -5.45 18.84
C ARG A 79 -12.44 -5.54 20.01
N MET A 80 -12.33 -4.45 20.77
CA MET A 80 -11.73 -4.47 22.09
C MET A 80 -12.65 -5.28 23.00
N LEU A 81 -12.12 -6.36 23.59
CA LEU A 81 -12.83 -7.18 24.58
C LEU A 81 -12.92 -6.40 25.90
N PRO A 82 -14.00 -6.54 26.69
CA PRO A 82 -14.16 -5.83 27.95
C PRO A 82 -13.07 -6.29 28.92
N ALA A 83 -12.47 -5.32 29.63
CA ALA A 83 -11.64 -5.61 30.78
C ALA A 83 -12.50 -6.31 31.84
N ALA A 84 -12.32 -7.62 32.01
CA ALA A 84 -12.41 -8.21 33.34
C ALA A 84 -10.97 -8.12 33.86
N GLU A 85 -10.67 -7.41 34.95
CA GLU A 85 -11.26 -7.60 36.27
C GLU A 85 -11.35 -6.29 37.08
N GLY A 86 -12.32 -6.21 37.98
CA GLY A 86 -12.38 -5.22 39.06
C GLY A 86 -13.48 -4.16 38.91
N GLN A 87 -14.42 -4.15 39.86
CA GLN A 87 -15.47 -3.16 40.04
C GLN A 87 -14.88 -1.75 40.24
N ASP A 88 -15.41 -0.74 39.54
CA ASP A 88 -16.13 0.41 40.13
C ASP A 88 -16.24 1.60 39.14
N GLU A 89 -17.50 1.89 38.78
CA GLU A 89 -18.12 3.21 38.60
C GLU A 89 -17.29 4.36 37.96
N ASP A 90 -17.40 4.55 36.64
CA ASP A 90 -18.03 5.76 36.06
C ASP A 90 -17.94 5.75 34.53
N ARG A 91 -19.11 5.87 33.90
CA ARG A 91 -19.32 5.78 32.45
C ARG A 91 -19.74 7.14 31.92
N GLU A 92 -18.90 7.78 31.10
CA GLU A 92 -19.37 8.77 30.12
C GLU A 92 -18.94 8.37 28.68
N PRO A 93 -19.89 8.22 27.71
CA PRO A 93 -19.62 7.90 26.30
C PRO A 93 -19.27 9.14 25.43
N PRO A 94 -18.81 8.96 24.16
CA PRO A 94 -17.88 9.87 23.51
C PRO A 94 -18.53 10.98 22.67
N VAL A 95 -17.97 12.20 22.72
CA VAL A 95 -18.31 13.28 21.78
C VAL A 95 -17.65 13.01 20.42
N SER A 96 -18.41 12.34 19.55
CA SER A 96 -18.12 12.28 18.11
C SER A 96 -18.41 13.66 17.50
N LYS A 97 -17.40 14.36 16.98
CA LYS A 97 -17.60 15.54 16.13
C LYS A 97 -17.31 15.19 14.67
N LYS A 98 -18.33 15.49 13.86
CA LYS A 98 -18.57 15.09 12.46
C LYS A 98 -17.41 15.40 11.52
N ALA A 99 -17.12 14.46 10.62
CA ALA A 99 -16.37 14.73 9.40
C ALA A 99 -17.16 15.70 8.51
N LYS A 100 -16.54 16.81 8.11
CA LYS A 100 -17.02 17.64 7.01
C LYS A 100 -16.20 17.28 5.78
N VAL A 101 -16.82 16.51 4.89
CA VAL A 101 -16.36 16.34 3.51
C VAL A 101 -16.57 17.68 2.81
N HIS A 102 -15.51 18.29 2.30
CA HIS A 102 -15.63 19.40 1.34
C HIS A 102 -14.97 18.96 0.04
N THR A 103 -15.82 18.73 -0.96
CA THR A 103 -15.46 18.62 -2.36
C THR A 103 -15.04 19.99 -2.87
N VAL A 104 -13.83 20.13 -3.40
CA VAL A 104 -13.51 20.94 -4.57
C VAL A 104 -12.48 20.17 -5.37
#